data_AF-A0A1U4MP42-F1
#
_entry.id   AF-A0A1U4MP42-F1
#
_cell.length_a   1.000
_cell.length_b   1.000
_cell.length_c   1.000
_cell.angle_alpha   90.00
_cell.angle_beta   90.00
_cell.angle_gamma   90.00
#
_symmetry.space_group_name_H-M   'P 1'
#
loop_
_entity.id
_entity.type
_entity.pdbx_description
1 polymer ?
#
loop_
_entity_poly.entity_id
_entity_poly.type
_entity_poly.pdbx_seq_one_letter_code
_entity_poly.pdbx_strand_id
1 'polypeptide(L)' 'MAAGLRAVADAGAEMILLNPVGKDVAEDREQMERLAAEVIPQLT' A
#
# COMPACT_ATOMS: atom_id res chain seq x y z
N MET A 1 -6.95 5.51 -0.04
CA MET A 1 -5.69 4.96 -0.60
C MET A 1 -5.93 3.83 -1.60
N ALA A 2 -6.75 2.82 -1.29
CA ALA A 2 -6.98 1.67 -2.18
C ALA A 2 -7.35 2.03 -3.63
N ALA A 3 -8.18 3.06 -3.86
CA ALA A 3 -8.55 3.49 -5.21
C ALA A 3 -7.36 3.93 -6.08
N GLY A 4 -6.35 4.59 -5.50
CA GLY A 4 -5.15 4.99 -6.24
C GLY A 4 -4.28 3.79 -6.63
N LEU A 5 -4.12 2.84 -5.71
CA LEU A 5 -3.42 1.58 -5.95
C LEU A 5 -4.13 0.73 -7.02
N ARG A 6 -5.46 0.65 -6.96
CA ARG A 6 -6.27 -0.03 -7.98
C ARG A 6 -6.10 0.64 -9.35
N ALA A 7 -6.14 1.97 -9.44
CA ALA A 7 -5.92 2.67 -10.70
C ALA A 7 -4.54 2.42 -11.30
N VAL A 8 -3.49 2.30 -10.48
CA VAL A 8 -2.14 1.96 -10.95
C VAL A 8 -2.06 0.50 -11.41
N ALA A 9 -2.70 -0.43 -10.69
CA ALA A 9 -2.80 -1.82 -11.11
C ALA A 9 -3.57 -1.96 -12.43
N ASP A 10 -4.71 -1.28 -12.55
CA ASP A 10 -5.55 -1.25 -13.75
C ASP A 10 -4.85 -0.60 -14.95
N ALA A 11 -3.89 0.30 -14.70
CA ALA A 11 -3.01 0.88 -15.74
C ALA A 11 -1.93 -0.10 -16.24
N GLY A 12 -1.88 -1.33 -15.72
CA GLY A 12 -0.99 -2.40 -16.19
C GLY A 12 0.31 -2.54 -15.40
N ALA A 13 0.41 -1.97 -14.20
CA ALA A 13 1.58 -2.18 -13.35
C ALA A 13 1.64 -3.64 -12.86
N GLU A 14 2.62 -4.40 -13.34
CA GLU A 14 2.87 -5.79 -12.90
C GLU A 14 3.39 -5.87 -11.47
N MET A 15 4.08 -4.82 -11.00
CA MET A 15 4.63 -4.74 -9.65
C MET A 15 4.52 -3.31 -9.12
N ILE A 16 4.02 -3.16 -7.90
CA ILE A 16 3.92 -1.88 -7.20
C ILE A 16 4.73 -1.97 -5.90
N LEU A 17 5.82 -1.21 -5.82
CA LEU A 17 6.62 -1.08 -4.60
C LEU A 17 6.07 0.05 -3.74
N LEU A 18 5.72 -0.27 -2.50
CA LEU A 18 5.24 0.70 -1.52
C LEU A 18 6.32 0.89 -0.45
N ASN A 19 6.84 2.11 -0.36
CA ASN A 19 7.79 2.49 0.67
C ASN A 19 7.07 3.32 1.73
N PRO A 20 7.07 2.91 3.01
CA PRO A 20 6.51 3.74 4.07
C PRO A 20 7.34 5.03 4.22
N VAL A 21 6.67 6.08 4.69
CA VAL A 21 7.26 7.43 4.82
C VAL A 21 7.06 8.00 6.22
N GLY A 22 6.97 7.12 7.22
CA GLY A 22 6.90 7.48 8.62
C GLY A 22 8.17 8.17 9.10
N LYS A 23 8.09 8.88 10.22
CA LYS A 23 9.26 9.58 10.79
C LYS A 23 10.26 8.62 11.44
N ASP A 24 9.79 7.45 11.84
CA ASP A 24 10.58 6.41 12.46
C ASP A 24 10.07 5.02 12.07
N VAL A 25 10.83 4.00 12.49
CA VAL A 25 10.56 2.59 12.18
C VAL A 25 9.22 2.11 12.78
N ALA A 26 8.76 2.72 13.87
CA ALA A 26 7.49 2.33 14.49
C ALA A 26 6.31 2.86 13.66
N GLU A 27 6.37 4.11 13.21
CA GLU A 27 5.39 4.69 12.30
C GLU A 27 5.37 3.94 10.95
N ASP A 28 6.53 3.57 10.42
CA ASP A 28 6.62 2.76 9.20
C ASP A 28 5.93 1.40 9.36
N ARG A 29 6.16 0.74 10.50
CA ARG A 29 5.54 -0.54 10.79
C ARG A 29 4.03 -0.43 10.89
N GLU A 30 3.52 0.58 11.59
CA GLU A 30 2.08 0.83 11.72
C GLU A 30 1.43 1.09 10.34
N GLN A 31 2.08 1.88 9.49
CA GLN A 31 1.61 2.09 8.12
C GLN A 31 1.54 0.79 7.32
N MET A 32 2.56 -0.05 7.40
CA MET A 32 2.62 -1.33 6.70
C MET A 32 1.57 -2.32 7.21
N GLU A 33 1.32 -2.35 8.53
CA GLU A 33 0.28 -3.19 9.13
C GLU A 33 -1.12 -2.77 8.67
N ARG A 34 -1.40 -1.46 8.64
CA ARG A 34 -2.66 -0.93 8.08
C ARG A 34 -2.81 -1.23 6.59
N LEU A 35 -1.74 -1.08 5.82
CA LEU A 35 -1.72 -1.40 4.39
C LEU A 35 -2.12 -2.87 4.16
N ALA A 36 -1.51 -3.80 4.91
CA ALA A 36 -1.78 -5.22 4.80
C ALA A 36 -3.22 -5.59 5.21
N ALA A 37 -3.75 -4.97 6.27
CA ALA A 37 -5.08 -5.28 6.78
C ALA A 37 -6.21 -4.64 5.97
N GLU A 38 -6.03 -3.39 5.52
CA GLU A 38 -7.13 -2.59 4.99
C GLU A 38 -7.05 -2.38 3.47
N VAL A 39 -5.86 -2.40 2.87
CA VAL A 39 -5.68 -2.00 1.46
C VAL A 39 -5.44 -3.20 0.55
N ILE A 40 -4.53 -4.11 0.89
CA ILE A 40 -4.21 -5.29 0.07
C ILE A 40 -5.45 -6.14 -0.24
N PRO A 41 -6.36 -6.44 0.72
CA PRO A 41 -7.54 -7.26 0.46
C PRO A 41 -8.52 -6.65 -0.55
N GLN A 42 -8.45 -5.34 -0.80
CA GLN A 42 -9.30 -4.66 -1.80
C GLN A 42 -8.71 -4.73 -3.22
N LEU A 43 -7.46 -5.21 -3.37
CA LEU A 43 -6.74 -5.30 -4.65
C LEU A 43 -6.75 -6.71 -5.25
N THR A 44 -6.90 -7.74 -4.42
CA THR A 44 -7.04 -9.16 -4.82
C THR A 44 -8.47 -9.53 -5.18
#